data_AF-A0A938P2N8-F1
#
_entry.id   AF-A0A938P2N8-F1
#
_cell.length_a   1.000
_cell.length_b   1.000
_cell.length_c   1.000
_cell.angle_alpha   90.00
_cell.angle_beta   90.00
_cell.angle_gamma   90.00
#
_symmetry.space_group_name_H-M   'P 1'
#
loop_
_entity.id
_entity.type
_entity.pdbx_description
1 polymer ?
#
loop_
_entity_poly.entity_id
_entity_poly.type
_entity_poly.pdbx_seq_one_letter_code
_entity_poly.pdbx_strand_id
1 'polypeptide(L)' 'MSAAIMILAGSAMRAQLKLNGAGATFPYVIYSKWFDVYHQKTNIEFNYQSIGSGGGIKQVIEGTVD' A
#
# COMPACT_ATOMS: atom_id res chain seq x y z
N MET A 1 -48.31 -16.25 -6.84
CA MET A 1 -47.40 -15.23 -6.28
C MET A 1 -45.98 -15.64 -6.65
N SER A 2 -45.36 -14.97 -7.62
CA SER A 2 -44.01 -15.31 -8.08
C SER A 2 -42.98 -14.85 -7.06
N ALA A 3 -42.23 -15.79 -6.49
CA ALA A 3 -41.07 -15.48 -5.66
C ALA A 3 -39.93 -15.00 -6.57
N ALA A 4 -39.61 -13.71 -6.49
CA ALA A 4 -38.44 -13.14 -7.14
C ALA A 4 -37.18 -13.59 -6.38
N ILE A 5 -36.36 -14.42 -7.02
CA ILE A 5 -35.04 -14.79 -6.54
C ILE A 5 -34.14 -13.56 -6.72
N MET A 6 -33.87 -12.83 -5.64
CA MET A 6 -32.81 -11.81 -5.62
C MET A 6 -31.45 -12.50 -5.53
N ILE A 7 -30.74 -12.54 -6.65
CA ILE A 7 -29.32 -12.90 -6.66
C ILE A 7 -28.55 -11.72 -6.06
N LEU A 8 -28.12 -11.84 -4.79
CA LEU A 8 -27.06 -10.99 -4.27
C LEU A 8 -25.76 -11.35 -5.01
N ALA A 9 -25.46 -10.61 -6.08
CA ALA A 9 -24.10 -10.57 -6.60
C ALA A 9 -23.23 -9.88 -5.54
N GLY A 10 -22.59 -10.67 -4.69
CA GLY A 10 -21.61 -10.18 -3.73
C GLY A 10 -20.43 -9.59 -4.50
N SER A 11 -20.37 -8.27 -4.61
CA SER A 11 -19.15 -7.57 -5.02
C SER A 11 -18.07 -7.92 -3.99
N ALA A 12 -17.05 -8.68 -4.40
CA ALA A 12 -15.87 -8.90 -3.58
C ALA A 12 -15.18 -7.54 -3.37
N MET A 13 -15.45 -6.91 -2.22
CA MET A 13 -14.76 -5.70 -1.81
C MET A 13 -13.29 -6.07 -1.60
N ARG A 14 -12.42 -5.78 -2.57
CA ARG A 14 -10.97 -5.95 -2.41
C ARG A 14 -10.51 -4.91 -1.40
N ALA A 15 -10.11 -5.35 -0.21
CA ALA A 15 -9.44 -4.50 0.75
C ALA A 15 -8.20 -3.87 0.09
N GLN A 16 -8.07 -2.56 0.21
CA GLN A 16 -6.89 -1.84 -0.24
C GLN A 16 -5.69 -2.29 0.59
N LEU A 17 -4.70 -2.88 -0.07
CA LEU A 17 -3.46 -3.26 0.59
C LEU A 17 -2.62 -2.01 0.83
N LYS A 18 -2.18 -1.83 2.07
CA LYS A 18 -1.30 -0.73 2.47
C LYS A 18 0.03 -1.29 2.97
N LEU A 19 1.12 -0.79 2.41
CA LEU A 19 2.49 -1.16 2.76
C LEU A 19 3.15 0.02 3.48
N ASN A 20 3.83 -0.24 4.58
CA ASN A 20 4.58 0.71 5.37
C ASN A 20 6.06 0.49 5.10
N GLY A 21 6.77 1.55 4.74
CA GLY A 21 8.21 1.49 4.48
C GLY A 21 8.93 2.64 5.15
N ALA A 22 10.24 2.50 5.32
CA ALA A 22 11.11 3.57 5.80
C ALA A 22 12.49 3.46 5.15
N GLY A 23 13.17 4.60 4.96
CA GLY A 23 14.57 4.57 4.51
C GLY A 23 15.09 5.85 3.88
N ALA A 24 15.90 5.66 2.84
CA ALA A 24 16.75 6.70 2.27
C ALA A 24 15.96 7.94 1.82
N THR A 25 16.41 9.11 2.30
CA THR A 25 15.81 10.40 1.93
C THR A 25 16.17 10.82 0.52
N PHE A 26 17.39 10.53 0.07
CA PHE A 26 17.87 10.91 -1.25
C PHE A 26 16.98 10.41 -2.41
N PRO A 27 16.60 9.11 -2.49
CA PRO A 27 15.74 8.61 -3.57
C PRO A 27 14.23 8.85 -3.33
N TYR A 28 13.81 9.48 -2.21
CA TYR A 28 12.39 9.60 -1.88
C TYR A 28 11.57 10.33 -2.95
N VAL A 29 12.15 11.34 -3.61
CA VAL A 29 11.46 12.12 -4.65
C VAL A 29 11.03 11.23 -5.83
N ILE A 30 11.86 10.27 -6.24
CA ILE A 30 11.48 9.34 -7.32
C ILE A 30 10.57 8.22 -6.81
N TYR A 31 10.79 7.73 -5.59
CA TYR A 31 9.94 6.69 -4.99
C TYR A 31 8.49 7.15 -4.82
N SER A 32 8.27 8.36 -4.32
CA SER A 32 6.91 8.92 -4.20
C SER A 32 6.17 8.93 -5.54
N LYS A 33 6.84 9.31 -6.63
CA LYS A 33 6.24 9.25 -7.97
C LYS A 33 5.89 7.82 -8.40
N TRP A 34 6.76 6.86 -8.12
CA TRP A 34 6.50 5.45 -8.43
C TRP A 34 5.36 4.88 -7.58
N PHE A 35 5.26 5.25 -6.31
CA PHE A 35 4.15 4.86 -5.43
C PHE A 35 2.82 5.37 -5.97
N ASP A 36 2.74 6.63 -6.41
CA ASP A 36 1.53 7.18 -7.02
C ASP A 36 1.11 6.40 -8.27
N VAL A 37 2.07 6.14 -9.17
CA VAL A 37 1.81 5.40 -10.41
C VAL A 37 1.42 3.96 -10.12
N TYR A 38 2.04 3.33 -9.12
CA TYR A 38 1.73 1.97 -8.73
C TYR A 38 0.34 1.89 -8.10
N HIS A 39 0.00 2.82 -7.21
CA HIS A 39 -1.32 2.92 -6.58
C HIS A 39 -2.43 3.04 -7.63
N GLN A 40 -2.25 3.90 -8.64
CA GLN A 40 -3.22 4.05 -9.74
C GLN A 40 -3.43 2.76 -10.54
N LYS A 41 -2.40 1.89 -10.63
CA LYS A 41 -2.45 0.65 -11.41
C LYS A 41 -2.94 -0.56 -10.62
N THR A 42 -2.66 -0.60 -9.32
CA THR A 42 -2.85 -1.81 -8.50
C THR A 42 -3.80 -1.61 -7.33
N ASN A 43 -4.19 -0.37 -7.04
CA ASN A 43 -4.90 0.02 -5.82
C ASN A 43 -4.13 -0.36 -4.54
N ILE A 44 -2.80 -0.43 -4.59
CA ILE A 44 -1.93 -0.64 -3.43
C ILE A 44 -1.40 0.72 -2.96
N GLU A 45 -1.46 1.00 -1.68
CA GLU A 45 -0.98 2.24 -1.08
C GLU A 45 0.35 2.04 -0.37
N PHE A 46 1.25 3.02 -0.49
CA PHE A 46 2.51 3.05 0.24
C PHE A 46 2.53 4.19 1.26
N ASN A 47 2.87 3.86 2.50
CA ASN A 47 3.18 4.78 3.58
C ASN A 47 4.69 4.75 3.82
N TYR A 48 5.44 5.63 3.16
CA TYR A 48 6.90 5.63 3.22
C TYR A 48 7.45 6.77 4.08
N GLN A 49 8.29 6.43 5.06
CA GLN A 49 8.97 7.38 5.94
C GLN A 49 10.40 7.67 5.44
N SER A 50 10.63 8.92 5.03
CA SER A 50 11.92 9.41 4.54
C SER A 50 12.85 9.83 5.69
N ILE A 51 13.44 8.85 6.39
CA ILE A 51 14.20 9.04 7.65
C ILE A 51 15.71 8.82 7.54
N GLY A 52 16.21 8.57 6.33
CA GLY A 52 17.60 8.19 6.06
C GLY A 52 17.82 6.67 6.06
N SER A 53 18.84 6.22 5.33
CA SER A 53 19.07 4.78 5.08
C SER A 53 19.29 3.98 6.37
N GLY A 54 20.06 4.52 7.32
CA GLY A 54 20.31 3.86 8.60
C GLY A 54 19.05 3.65 9.42
N GLY A 55 18.16 4.65 9.46
CA GLY A 55 16.87 4.55 10.13
C GLY A 55 15.96 3.49 9.49
N GLY A 56 15.90 3.46 8.16
CA GLY A 56 15.12 2.45 7.43
C GLY A 56 15.65 1.02 7.64
N ILE A 57 16.96 0.82 7.55
CA ILE A 57 17.59 -0.50 7.81
C ILE A 57 17.23 -0.99 9.21
N LYS A 58 17.33 -0.10 10.22
CA LYS A 58 16.94 -0.43 11.59
C LYS A 58 15.47 -0.85 11.68
N GLN A 59 14.55 -0.08 11.07
CA GLN A 59 13.12 -0.39 11.13
C GLN A 59 12.76 -1.71 10.46
N VAL A 60 13.41 -2.06 9.35
CA VAL A 60 13.25 -3.37 8.68
C VAL A 60 13.77 -4.50 9.57
N ILE A 61 14.93 -4.34 10.20
CA ILE A 61 15.48 -5.33 11.14
C ILE A 61 14.56 -5.51 12.35
N GLU A 62 13.96 -4.43 12.83
CA GLU A 62 13.03 -4.44 13.96
C GLU A 62 11.62 -4.94 13.58
N GLY A 63 11.33 -5.17 12.29
CA GLY A 63 10.02 -5.60 11.82
C GLY A 63 8.92 -4.57 12.03
N THR A 64 9.28 -3.28 12.08
CA THR A 64 8.34 -2.17 12.31
C THR A 64 7.75 -1.60 11.00
N VAL A 65 8.26 -2.09 9.86
CA VAL A 65 7.83 -1.82 8.50
C VAL A 65 7.74 -3.13 7.73
N ASP A 66 7.06 -3.10 6.58
CA ASP A 66 6.84 -4.24 5.69
C ASP A 66 8.06 -4.59 4.83
#